data_AF-A0A7C2VCB6-F1
#
_entry.id   AF-A0A7C2VCB6-F1
#
_cell.length_a   1.000
_cell.length_b   1.000
_cell.length_c   1.000
_cell.angle_alpha   90.00
_cell.angle_beta   90.00
_cell.angle_gamma   90.00
#
_symmetry.space_group_name_H-M   'P 1'
#
loop_
_entity.id
_entity.type
_entity.pdbx_description
1 polymer ?
#
loop_
_entity_poly.entity_id
_entity_poly.type
_entity_poly.pdbx_seq_one_letter_code
_entity_poly.pdbx_strand_id
1 'polypeptide(L)'
;MRRFLFAFSFLGFLSLALAKEVPFTQEDRDRLIRLEVKVEEGQKALQVQINGLQKQIDDLRTLMLWGFGVLFSGMGILIGLVMWDRRTAISPVVKKTRELEDRSDRMEKVLKDLAKEDSKIAEALKRAGLL
;
A
#
# COMPACT_ATOMS: atom_id res chain seq x y z
N MET A 1 69.59 -33.95 42.74
CA MET A 1 68.12 -33.76 42.66
C MET A 1 67.55 -32.87 43.76
N ARG A 2 67.91 -33.00 45.05
CA ARG A 2 67.36 -32.16 46.15
C ARG A 2 67.47 -30.64 45.94
N ARG A 3 68.59 -30.12 45.42
CA ARG A 3 68.76 -28.67 45.16
C ARG A 3 67.82 -28.10 44.08
N PHE A 4 67.50 -28.91 43.07
CA PHE A 4 66.56 -28.52 42.01
C PHE A 4 65.10 -28.50 42.51
N LEU A 5 64.73 -29.42 43.43
CA LEU A 5 63.41 -29.42 44.08
C LEU A 5 63.17 -28.16 44.92
N PHE A 6 64.19 -27.70 45.68
CA PHE A 6 64.08 -26.45 46.44
C PHE A 6 63.99 -25.22 45.54
N ALA A 7 64.76 -25.17 44.45
CA ALA A 7 64.68 -24.09 43.48
C ALA A 7 63.30 -24.01 42.81
N PHE A 8 62.71 -25.17 42.47
CA PHE A 8 61.38 -25.23 41.85
C PHE A 8 60.27 -24.83 42.84
N SER A 9 60.38 -25.24 44.09
CA SER A 9 59.46 -24.83 45.16
C SER A 9 59.54 -23.32 45.45
N PHE A 10 60.74 -22.73 45.41
CA PHE A 10 60.94 -21.30 45.58
C PHE A 10 60.38 -20.50 44.39
N LEU A 11 60.53 -21.02 43.17
CA LEU A 11 59.97 -20.42 41.96
C LEU A 11 58.43 -20.39 42.01
N GLY A 12 57.79 -21.48 42.47
CA GLY A 12 56.34 -21.55 42.64
C GLY A 12 55.81 -20.58 43.70
N PHE A 13 56.57 -20.34 44.77
CA PHE A 13 56.21 -19.39 45.82
C PHE A 13 56.29 -17.93 45.32
N LEU A 14 57.25 -17.62 44.44
CA LEU A 14 57.39 -16.30 43.82
C LEU A 14 56.19 -15.94 42.92
N SER A 15 55.63 -16.92 42.20
CA SER A 15 54.44 -16.73 41.37
C SER A 15 53.18 -16.40 42.17
N LEU A 16 53.03 -16.96 43.38
CA LEU A 16 51.89 -16.64 44.27
C LEU A 16 51.98 -15.22 44.85
N ALA A 17 53.19 -14.72 45.11
CA ALA A 17 53.39 -13.37 45.66
C ALA A 17 53.07 -12.24 44.66
N LEU A 18 53.07 -12.53 43.35
CA LEU A 18 52.82 -11.56 42.28
C LEU A 18 51.33 -11.47 41.88
N ALA A 19 50.48 -12.37 42.39
CA ALA A 19 49.03 -12.30 42.21
C ALA A 19 48.42 -11.26 43.16
N LYS A 20 48.67 -9.98 42.89
CA LYS A 20 48.04 -8.88 43.63
C LYS A 20 46.68 -8.58 43.01
N GLU A 21 45.62 -9.03 43.65
CA GLU A 21 44.25 -8.63 43.31
C GLU A 21 44.12 -7.12 43.52
N VAL A 22 43.76 -6.39 42.45
CA VAL A 22 43.56 -4.94 42.52
C VAL A 22 42.20 -4.67 43.15
N PRO A 23 42.12 -4.06 44.34
CA PRO A 23 40.85 -3.76 44.97
C PRO A 23 40.15 -2.62 44.24
N PHE A 24 38.83 -2.71 44.09
CA PHE A 24 38.01 -1.63 43.53
C PHE A 24 38.15 -0.36 44.39
N THR A 25 38.73 0.68 43.81
CA THR A 25 39.13 1.90 44.52
C THR A 25 37.98 2.92 44.58
N GLN A 26 38.15 3.98 45.38
CA GLN A 26 37.21 5.11 45.35
C GLN A 26 37.19 5.81 43.99
N GLU A 27 38.32 5.86 43.29
CA GLU A 27 38.39 6.44 41.95
C GLU A 27 37.55 5.65 40.93
N ASP A 28 37.52 4.32 41.04
CA ASP A 28 36.69 3.48 40.18
C ASP A 28 35.19 3.70 40.43
N ARG A 29 34.79 3.99 41.68
CA ARG A 29 33.42 4.41 42.02
C ARG A 29 33.05 5.74 41.39
N ASP A 30 33.93 6.74 41.48
CA ASP A 30 33.70 8.06 40.89
C ASP A 30 33.67 8.02 39.36
N ARG A 31 34.45 7.11 38.75
CA ARG A 31 34.36 6.82 37.31
C ARG A 31 33.03 6.15 36.97
N LEU A 32 32.58 5.19 37.78
CA LEU A 32 31.30 4.50 37.58
C LEU A 32 30.12 5.47 37.66
N ILE A 33 30.09 6.35 38.66
CA ILE A 33 29.05 7.37 38.82
C ILE A 33 29.02 8.30 37.59
N ARG A 34 30.18 8.75 37.10
CA ARG A 34 30.25 9.58 35.89
C ARG A 34 29.78 8.85 34.63
N LEU A 35 30.05 7.55 34.54
CA LEU A 35 29.56 6.74 33.42
C LEU A 35 28.05 6.58 33.49
N GLU A 36 27.49 6.31 34.67
CA GLU A 36 26.05 6.20 34.88
C GLU A 36 25.33 7.48 34.46
N VAL A 37 25.83 8.64 34.88
CA VAL A 37 25.28 9.95 34.47
C VAL A 37 25.32 10.12 32.95
N LYS A 38 26.47 9.85 32.31
CA LYS A 38 26.60 9.95 30.83
C LYS A 38 25.67 8.99 30.09
N VAL A 39 25.48 7.78 30.62
CA VAL A 39 24.56 6.79 30.05
C VAL A 39 23.12 7.28 30.20
N GLU A 40 22.73 7.79 31.36
CA GLU A 40 21.38 8.31 31.61
C GLU A 40 21.08 9.53 30.70
N GLU A 41 22.03 10.45 30.56
CA GLU A 41 21.92 11.59 29.64
C GLU A 41 21.81 11.13 28.18
N GLY A 42 22.64 10.16 27.78
CA GLY A 42 22.58 9.56 26.45
C GLY A 42 21.24 8.88 26.17
N GLN A 43 20.71 8.13 27.13
CA GLN A 43 19.39 7.50 27.04
C GLN A 43 18.27 8.52 26.93
N LYS A 44 18.31 9.61 27.72
CA LYS A 44 17.34 10.70 27.62
C LYS A 44 17.37 11.37 26.25
N ALA A 45 18.56 11.68 25.73
CA ALA A 45 18.71 12.29 24.41
C ALA A 45 18.18 11.37 23.29
N LEU A 46 18.45 10.07 23.38
CA LEU A 46 17.89 9.08 22.45
C LEU A 46 16.37 8.98 22.56
N GLN A 47 15.82 8.98 23.77
CA GLN A 47 14.37 8.93 23.98
C GLN A 47 13.67 10.14 23.35
N VAL A 48 14.25 11.33 23.47
CA VAL A 48 13.72 12.54 22.83
C VAL A 48 13.71 12.41 21.30
N GLN A 49 14.79 11.89 20.71
CA GLN A 49 14.86 11.66 19.27
C GLN A 49 13.83 10.62 18.81
N ILE A 50 13.72 9.49 19.52
CA ILE A 50 12.75 8.43 19.23
C ILE A 50 11.33 8.99 19.30
N ASN A 51 11.00 9.75 20.35
CA ASN A 51 9.69 10.38 20.50
C ASN A 51 9.40 11.36 19.34
N GLY A 52 10.41 12.12 18.92
CA GLY A 52 10.30 13.03 17.77
C GLY A 52 10.04 12.29 16.46
N LEU A 53 10.73 11.17 16.23
CA LEU A 53 10.50 10.32 15.07
C LEU A 53 9.12 9.66 15.10
N GLN A 54 8.68 9.19 16.26
CA GLN A 54 7.36 8.57 16.41
C GLN A 54 6.23 9.55 16.06
N LYS A 55 6.33 10.80 16.50
CA LYS A 55 5.39 11.85 16.09
C LYS A 55 5.37 12.07 14.58
N GLN A 56 6.54 12.15 13.95
CA GLN A 56 6.61 12.32 12.49
C GLN A 56 5.99 11.14 11.73
N ILE A 57 6.20 9.91 12.21
CA ILE A 57 5.59 8.71 11.65
C ILE A 57 4.07 8.75 11.83
N ASP A 58 3.57 9.15 13.00
CA ASP A 58 2.14 9.26 13.26
C ASP A 58 1.48 10.34 12.38
N ASP A 59 2.13 11.49 12.20
CA ASP A 59 1.67 12.55 11.30
C ASP A 59 1.66 12.06 9.84
N LEU A 60 2.72 11.41 9.37
CA LEU A 60 2.80 10.83 8.03
C LEU A 60 1.73 9.75 7.82
N ARG A 61 1.50 8.88 8.81
CA ARG A 61 0.46 7.85 8.77
C ARG A 61 -0.92 8.50 8.68
N THR A 62 -1.15 9.56 9.45
CA THR A 62 -2.41 10.31 9.43
C THR A 62 -2.64 10.94 8.07
N LEU A 63 -1.65 11.66 7.53
CA LEU A 63 -1.72 12.25 6.19
C LEU A 63 -1.94 11.21 5.11
N MET A 64 -1.27 10.08 5.19
CA MET A 64 -1.41 8.99 4.23
C MET A 64 -2.81 8.38 4.27
N LEU A 65 -3.35 8.08 5.46
CA LEU A 65 -4.70 7.54 5.61
C LEU A 65 -5.77 8.51 5.12
N TRP A 66 -5.67 9.79 5.49
CA TRP A 66 -6.60 10.83 5.03
C TRP A 66 -6.47 11.10 3.54
N GLY A 67 -5.23 11.21 3.03
CA GLY A 67 -4.94 11.43 1.61
C GLY A 67 -5.46 10.30 0.73
N PHE A 68 -5.17 9.05 1.10
CA PHE A 68 -5.74 7.90 0.40
C PHE A 68 -7.26 7.84 0.54
N GLY A 69 -7.82 8.12 1.71
CA GLY A 69 -9.27 8.18 1.91
C GLY A 69 -9.95 9.16 0.96
N VAL A 70 -9.41 10.37 0.82
CA VAL A 70 -9.92 11.40 -0.11
C VAL A 70 -9.73 10.97 -1.57
N LEU A 71 -8.56 10.44 -1.93
CA LEU A 71 -8.29 9.98 -3.30
C LEU A 71 -9.21 8.83 -3.71
N PHE A 72 -9.33 7.78 -2.89
CA PHE A 72 -10.19 6.64 -3.16
C PHE A 72 -11.67 7.03 -3.15
N SER A 73 -12.09 7.90 -2.24
CA SER A 73 -13.46 8.44 -2.22
C SER A 73 -13.75 9.22 -3.51
N GLY A 74 -12.84 10.11 -3.92
CA GLY A 74 -12.97 10.86 -5.17
C GLY A 74 -13.03 9.96 -6.40
N MET A 75 -12.15 8.96 -6.48
CA MET A 75 -12.18 7.95 -7.56
C MET A 75 -13.47 7.14 -7.54
N GLY A 76 -13.94 6.72 -6.36
CA GLY A 76 -15.18 5.97 -6.20
C GLY A 76 -16.41 6.78 -6.63
N ILE A 77 -16.44 8.08 -6.31
CA ILE A 77 -17.49 9.00 -6.77
C ILE A 77 -17.46 9.11 -8.29
N LEU A 78 -16.29 9.30 -8.91
CA LEU A 78 -16.17 9.39 -10.37
C LEU A 78 -16.61 8.09 -11.06
N ILE A 79 -16.16 6.93 -10.56
CA ILE A 79 -16.57 5.62 -11.08
C ILE A 79 -18.08 5.43 -10.89
N GLY A 80 -18.62 5.80 -9.73
CA GLY A 80 -20.04 5.76 -9.43
C GLY A 80 -20.86 6.62 -10.39
N LEU A 81 -20.42 7.85 -10.66
CA LEU A 81 -21.05 8.76 -11.60
C LEU A 81 -20.98 8.26 -13.04
N VAL A 82 -19.82 7.76 -13.50
CA VAL A 82 -19.67 7.20 -14.85
C VAL A 82 -20.55 5.96 -15.03
N MET A 83 -20.60 5.09 -14.03
CA MET A 83 -21.45 3.90 -14.06
C MET A 83 -22.94 4.26 -14.05
N TRP A 84 -23.31 5.33 -13.32
CA TRP A 84 -24.66 5.88 -13.31
C TRP A 84 -25.03 6.50 -14.66
N ASP A 85 -24.18 7.37 -15.21
CA ASP A 85 -24.38 8.06 -16.49
C ASP A 85 -24.59 7.08 -17.65
N ARG A 86 -23.80 6.00 -17.71
CA ARG A 86 -23.97 4.94 -18.72
C ARG A 86 -25.35 4.28 -18.67
N ARG A 87 -25.92 4.07 -17.48
CA ARG A 87 -27.27 3.48 -17.33
C ARG A 87 -28.36 4.46 -17.78
N THR A 88 -28.19 5.76 -17.52
CA THR A 88 -29.18 6.79 -17.85
C THR A 88 -29.14 7.18 -19.33
N ALA A 89 -27.94 7.26 -19.94
CA ALA A 89 -27.74 7.69 -21.33
C ALA A 89 -28.06 6.63 -22.38
N ILE A 90 -27.82 5.33 -22.10
CA ILE A 90 -28.05 4.25 -23.08
C ILE A 90 -29.54 3.87 -23.20
N SER A 91 -30.32 4.05 -22.13
CA SER A 91 -31.75 3.70 -22.10
C SER A 91 -32.60 4.38 -23.20
N PRO A 92 -32.51 5.71 -23.43
CA PRO A 92 -33.28 6.36 -24.49
C PRO A 92 -32.77 6.02 -25.90
N VAL A 93 -31.47 5.78 -26.08
CA VAL A 93 -30.90 5.47 -27.40
C VAL A 93 -31.33 4.06 -27.83
N VAL A 94 -31.22 3.06 -26.95
CA VAL A 94 -31.65 1.69 -27.24
C VAL A 94 -33.15 1.60 -27.51
N LYS A 95 -33.97 2.39 -26.80
CA LYS A 95 -35.42 2.46 -27.08
C LYS A 95 -35.71 3.08 -28.44
N LYS A 96 -35.06 4.21 -28.79
CA LYS A 96 -35.24 4.83 -30.11
C LYS A 96 -34.79 3.93 -31.26
N THR A 97 -33.69 3.18 -31.09
CA THR A 97 -33.23 2.25 -32.12
C THR A 97 -34.22 1.09 -32.31
N ARG A 98 -34.74 0.50 -31.22
CA ARG A 98 -35.76 -0.55 -31.30
C ARG A 98 -37.07 -0.08 -31.93
N GLU A 99 -37.54 1.12 -31.58
CA GLU A 99 -38.77 1.67 -32.18
C GLU A 99 -38.64 1.96 -33.68
N LEU A 100 -37.44 2.35 -34.14
CA LEU A 100 -37.14 2.56 -35.55
C LEU A 100 -37.05 1.23 -36.31
N GLU A 101 -36.42 0.21 -35.72
CA GLU A 101 -36.32 -1.14 -36.27
C GLU A 101 -37.70 -1.78 -36.42
N ASP A 102 -38.54 -1.72 -35.37
CA ASP A 102 -39.93 -2.22 -35.40
C ASP A 102 -40.81 -1.50 -36.44
N ARG A 103 -40.57 -0.20 -36.68
CA ARG A 103 -41.28 0.54 -37.74
C ARG A 103 -40.80 0.12 -39.12
N SER A 104 -39.49 -0.06 -39.29
CA SER A 104 -38.89 -0.54 -40.54
C SER A 104 -39.45 -1.91 -40.91
N ASP A 105 -39.48 -2.85 -39.98
CA ASP A 105 -39.98 -4.21 -40.19
C ASP A 105 -41.47 -4.25 -40.56
N ARG A 106 -42.29 -3.41 -39.90
CA ARG A 106 -43.72 -3.30 -40.24
C ARG A 106 -43.93 -2.70 -41.63
N MET A 107 -43.16 -1.66 -41.98
CA MET A 107 -43.22 -1.06 -43.31
C MET A 107 -42.76 -2.05 -44.38
N GLU A 108 -41.71 -2.82 -44.11
CA GLU A 108 -41.23 -3.87 -45.02
C GLU A 108 -42.28 -4.96 -45.24
N LYS A 109 -42.97 -5.43 -44.19
CA LYS A 109 -44.06 -6.41 -44.33
C LYS A 109 -45.22 -5.86 -45.17
N VAL A 110 -45.67 -4.64 -44.89
CA VAL A 110 -46.75 -4.00 -45.65
C VAL A 110 -46.35 -3.83 -47.12
N LEU A 111 -45.11 -3.42 -47.40
CA LEU A 111 -44.61 -3.29 -48.76
C LEU A 111 -44.51 -4.65 -49.47
N LYS A 112 -44.08 -5.72 -48.78
CA LYS A 112 -44.05 -7.08 -49.34
C LYS A 112 -45.43 -7.66 -49.61
N ASP A 113 -46.43 -7.34 -48.79
CA ASP A 113 -47.81 -7.76 -49.04
C ASP A 113 -48.42 -6.99 -50.21
N LEU A 114 -48.19 -5.67 -50.30
CA LEU A 114 -48.59 -4.86 -51.46
C LEU A 114 -47.90 -5.31 -52.76
N ALA A 115 -46.67 -5.81 -52.68
CA ALA A 115 -45.94 -6.36 -53.84
C ALA A 115 -46.58 -7.63 -54.42
N LYS A 116 -47.33 -8.40 -53.62
CA LYS A 116 -48.05 -9.58 -54.10
C LYS A 116 -49.28 -9.19 -54.93
N GLU A 117 -49.84 -8.01 -54.67
CA GLU A 117 -51.05 -7.51 -55.32
C GLU A 117 -50.73 -6.59 -56.52
N ASP A 118 -49.65 -5.80 -56.48
CA ASP A 118 -49.28 -4.85 -57.54
C ASP A 118 -47.89 -5.11 -58.14
N SER A 119 -47.87 -5.47 -59.43
CA SER A 119 -46.65 -5.73 -60.21
C SER A 119 -45.64 -4.57 -60.23
N LYS A 120 -46.11 -3.31 -60.12
CA LYS A 120 -45.22 -2.14 -60.08
C LYS A 120 -44.47 -2.01 -58.76
N ILE A 121 -45.11 -2.43 -57.65
CA ILE A 121 -44.51 -2.38 -56.31
C ILE A 121 -43.49 -3.51 -56.15
N ALA A 122 -43.75 -4.68 -56.72
CA ALA A 122 -42.80 -5.79 -56.79
C ALA A 122 -41.50 -5.41 -57.52
N GLU A 123 -41.60 -4.74 -58.67
CA GLU A 123 -40.41 -4.26 -59.38
C GLU A 123 -39.64 -3.19 -58.59
N ALA A 124 -40.35 -2.30 -57.91
CA ALA A 124 -39.72 -1.27 -57.07
C ALA A 124 -38.94 -1.87 -55.88
N LEU A 125 -39.51 -2.89 -55.22
CA LEU A 125 -38.84 -3.61 -54.12
C LEU A 125 -37.64 -4.43 -54.58
N LYS A 126 -37.74 -5.07 -55.76
CA LYS A 126 -36.65 -5.83 -56.37
C LYS A 126 -35.48 -4.93 -56.77
N ARG A 127 -35.75 -3.71 -57.23
CA ARG A 127 -34.72 -2.68 -57.48
C ARG A 127 -34.09 -2.15 -56.19
N ALA A 128 -34.84 -2.10 -55.10
CA ALA A 128 -34.37 -1.67 -53.79
C ALA A 128 -33.62 -2.76 -52.99
N GLY A 129 -33.57 -4.01 -53.48
CA GLY A 129 -32.88 -5.13 -52.83
C GLY A 129 -33.60 -5.73 -51.62
N LEU A 130 -34.89 -5.45 -51.46
CA LEU A 130 -35.74 -5.94 -50.36
C LEU A 130 -36.49 -7.25 -50.70
N LEU A 131 -36.29 -7.76 -51.91
CA LEU A 131 -36.89 -8.95 -52.52
C LEU A 131 -35.83 -9.70 -53.34
#